data_AF-A0A6I6IS54-F1
#
_entry.id   AF-A0A6I6IS54-F1
#
_cell.length_a   1.000
_cell.length_b   1.000
_cell.length_c   1.000
_cell.angle_alpha   90.00
_cell.angle_beta   90.00
_cell.angle_gamma   90.00
#
_symmetry.space_group_name_H-M   'P 1'
#
loop_
_entity.id
_entity.type
_entity.pdbx_description
1 polymer ?
#
loop_
_entity_poly.entity_id
_entity_poly.type
_entity_poly.pdbx_seq_one_letter_code
_entity_poly.pdbx_strand_id
1 'polypeptide(L)'
;MGTWDTGSFDNDAALDFLGELETPAEIAAMIRDGGQSADADTAARVIAACDLVAALLGRPDPAMPEDILPRLGDAPHPEAALLAEARRAIAHLRARSELAELWADGDDAGWQAALDDLLARLDPDAPYEPKGTSAAPAGVILAHCFACEQGIPEDEAVTLEHVIDDGIIYATMALYAHRACVEDRFDPPHWNADGTPTESTLAQFARAIGVEDG
;
A
#
# COMPACT_ATOMS: atom_id res chain seq x y z
N MET A 1 -6.92 13.36 14.02
CA MET A 1 -7.15 12.78 12.70
C MET A 1 -7.28 11.28 12.89
N GLY A 2 -8.44 10.69 12.58
CA GLY A 2 -8.68 9.25 12.78
C GLY A 2 -8.20 8.46 11.57
N THR A 3 -7.35 7.45 11.76
CA THR A 3 -7.03 6.36 10.80
C THR A 3 -6.80 6.73 9.32
N TRP A 4 -6.42 7.96 9.01
CA TRP A 4 -6.02 8.37 7.67
C TRP A 4 -4.56 8.00 7.46
N ASP A 5 -4.28 7.28 6.38
CA ASP A 5 -2.93 7.15 5.86
C ASP A 5 -2.66 8.30 4.87
N THR A 6 -1.39 8.47 4.52
CA THR A 6 -0.88 9.60 3.74
C THR A 6 -1.04 9.45 2.23
N GLY A 7 -1.53 8.29 1.78
CA GLY A 7 -1.69 7.94 0.38
C GLY A 7 -2.89 8.60 -0.30
N SER A 8 -2.81 8.75 -1.62
CA SER A 8 -3.86 9.35 -2.45
C SER A 8 -5.18 8.58 -2.45
N PHE A 9 -5.18 7.32 -1.99
CA PHE A 9 -6.32 6.41 -2.02
C PHE A 9 -6.90 6.10 -0.64
N ASP A 10 -6.38 6.73 0.42
CA ASP A 10 -6.83 6.51 1.80
C ASP A 10 -7.85 7.56 2.27
N ASN A 11 -8.28 8.43 1.36
CA ASN A 11 -9.27 9.47 1.60
C ASN A 11 -10.63 9.09 0.99
N ASP A 12 -11.70 9.17 1.79
CA ASP A 12 -13.06 8.82 1.36
C ASP A 12 -13.50 9.60 0.12
N ALA A 13 -13.21 10.91 0.04
CA ALA A 13 -13.58 11.71 -1.11
C ALA A 13 -12.82 11.30 -2.38
N ALA A 14 -11.57 10.86 -2.24
CA ALA A 14 -10.78 10.29 -3.34
C ALA A 14 -11.35 8.94 -3.80
N LEU A 15 -11.69 8.05 -2.86
CA LEU A 15 -12.31 6.75 -3.15
C LEU A 15 -13.69 6.91 -3.80
N ASP A 16 -14.50 7.87 -3.35
CA ASP A 16 -15.77 8.22 -3.97
C ASP A 16 -15.57 8.64 -5.43
N PHE A 17 -14.59 9.51 -5.70
CA PHE A 17 -14.26 9.92 -7.07
C PHE A 17 -13.83 8.73 -7.94
N LEU A 18 -13.03 7.80 -7.41
CA LEU A 18 -12.69 6.57 -8.12
C LEU A 18 -13.92 5.69 -8.39
N GLY A 19 -14.86 5.62 -7.44
CA GLY A 19 -16.12 4.91 -7.62
C GLY A 19 -17.02 5.52 -8.68
N GLU A 20 -17.03 6.86 -8.78
CA GLU A 20 -17.80 7.65 -9.74
C GLU A 20 -17.16 7.71 -11.14
N LEU A 21 -15.88 7.35 -11.28
CA LEU A 21 -15.14 7.46 -12.53
C LEU A 21 -15.71 6.52 -13.62
N GLU A 22 -16.27 7.11 -14.68
CA GLU A 22 -16.83 6.39 -15.83
C GLU A 22 -15.90 6.46 -17.05
N THR A 23 -15.14 7.56 -17.21
CA THR A 23 -14.29 7.77 -18.39
C THR A 23 -12.93 8.39 -18.05
N PRO A 24 -11.85 8.08 -18.83
CA PRO A 24 -10.54 8.72 -18.63
C PRO A 24 -10.55 10.25 -18.79
N ALA A 25 -11.54 10.81 -19.50
CA ALA A 25 -11.66 12.25 -19.69
C ALA A 25 -11.98 12.99 -18.38
N GLU A 26 -12.65 12.34 -17.44
CA GLU A 26 -13.01 12.89 -16.13
C GLU A 26 -11.78 13.11 -15.24
N ILE A 27 -10.71 12.34 -15.45
CA ILE A 27 -9.42 12.54 -14.78
C ILE A 27 -8.86 13.93 -15.11
N ALA A 28 -8.80 14.24 -16.40
CA ALA A 28 -8.31 15.53 -16.87
C ALA A 28 -9.26 16.69 -16.49
N ALA A 29 -10.57 16.45 -16.45
CA ALA A 29 -11.54 17.42 -15.97
C ALA A 29 -11.32 17.73 -14.48
N MET A 30 -11.20 16.70 -13.63
CA MET A 30 -10.95 16.86 -12.20
C MET A 30 -9.69 17.70 -11.92
N ILE A 31 -8.58 17.42 -12.63
CA ILE A 31 -7.33 18.19 -12.47
C ILE A 31 -7.52 19.66 -12.88
N ARG A 32 -8.19 19.92 -14.00
CA ARG A 32 -8.37 21.29 -14.52
C ARG A 32 -9.32 22.11 -13.66
N ASP A 33 -10.41 21.52 -13.23
CA ASP A 33 -11.49 22.21 -12.53
C ASP A 33 -11.19 22.33 -11.02
N GLY A 34 -10.57 21.30 -10.43
CA GLY A 34 -10.27 21.22 -9.00
C GLY A 34 -8.85 21.63 -8.63
N GLY A 35 -7.91 21.77 -9.57
CA GLY A 35 -6.47 21.95 -9.30
C GLY A 35 -6.06 23.20 -8.53
N GLN A 36 -7.00 24.11 -8.25
CA GLN A 36 -6.79 25.31 -7.42
C GLN A 36 -7.80 25.39 -6.26
N SER A 37 -8.50 24.29 -5.97
CA SER A 37 -9.48 24.28 -4.90
C SER A 37 -8.80 24.41 -3.54
N ALA A 38 -9.40 25.23 -2.67
CA ALA A 38 -9.01 25.28 -1.27
C ALA A 38 -9.68 24.17 -0.44
N ASP A 39 -10.76 23.57 -0.94
CA ASP A 39 -11.56 22.57 -0.22
C ASP A 39 -10.81 21.23 -0.09
N ALA A 40 -10.83 20.63 1.10
CA ALA A 40 -10.05 19.43 1.40
C ALA A 40 -10.48 18.21 0.56
N ASP A 41 -11.78 17.99 0.41
CA ASP A 41 -12.33 16.85 -0.35
C ASP A 41 -11.99 16.97 -1.83
N THR A 42 -12.14 18.16 -2.39
CA THR A 42 -11.75 18.45 -3.78
C THR A 42 -10.24 18.29 -3.97
N ALA A 43 -9.42 18.74 -3.01
CA ALA A 43 -7.98 18.57 -3.07
C ALA A 43 -7.58 17.09 -3.09
N ALA A 44 -8.21 16.25 -2.26
CA ALA A 44 -7.99 14.81 -2.25
C ALA A 44 -8.35 14.16 -3.59
N ARG A 45 -9.52 14.51 -4.16
CA ARG A 45 -9.96 14.04 -5.48
C ARG A 45 -8.98 14.40 -6.60
N VAL A 46 -8.46 15.61 -6.57
CA VAL A 46 -7.47 16.07 -7.56
C VAL A 46 -6.15 15.33 -7.42
N ILE A 47 -5.67 15.11 -6.20
CA ILE A 47 -4.46 14.34 -5.94
C ILE A 47 -4.62 12.90 -6.48
N ALA A 48 -5.74 12.25 -6.19
CA ALA A 48 -6.07 10.94 -6.75
C ALA A 48 -6.12 10.95 -8.28
N ALA A 49 -6.74 11.97 -8.91
CA ALA A 49 -6.74 12.12 -10.36
C ALA A 49 -5.32 12.30 -10.94
N CYS A 50 -4.45 13.05 -10.27
CA CYS A 50 -3.04 13.17 -10.65
C CYS A 50 -2.32 11.82 -10.57
N ASP A 51 -2.66 11.00 -9.57
CA ASP A 51 -2.14 9.65 -9.43
C ASP A 51 -2.55 8.73 -10.58
N LEU A 52 -3.80 8.83 -11.05
CA LEU A 52 -4.25 8.13 -12.26
C LEU A 52 -3.49 8.58 -13.50
N VAL A 53 -3.13 9.87 -13.62
CA VAL A 53 -2.28 10.35 -14.73
C VAL A 53 -0.89 9.73 -14.67
N ALA A 54 -0.29 9.61 -13.49
CA ALA A 54 0.98 8.90 -13.32
C ALA A 54 0.85 7.41 -13.69
N ALA A 55 -0.28 6.78 -13.36
CA ALA A 55 -0.59 5.41 -13.75
C ALA A 55 -0.67 5.25 -15.28
N LEU A 56 -1.33 6.18 -15.99
CA LEU A 56 -1.41 6.22 -17.46
C LEU A 56 -0.04 6.48 -18.13
N LEU A 57 0.90 7.08 -17.40
CA LEU A 57 2.31 7.21 -17.81
C LEU A 57 3.11 5.90 -17.62
N GLY A 58 2.48 4.85 -17.07
CA GLY A 58 3.11 3.57 -16.73
C GLY A 58 3.82 3.58 -15.37
N ARG A 59 3.44 4.52 -14.50
CA ARG A 59 4.09 4.78 -13.21
C ARG A 59 3.07 4.80 -12.05
N PRO A 60 2.30 3.72 -11.85
CA PRO A 60 1.25 3.69 -10.84
C PRO A 60 1.83 3.71 -9.43
N ASP A 61 1.04 4.22 -8.49
CA ASP A 61 1.32 4.01 -7.07
C ASP A 61 1.12 2.53 -6.69
N PRO A 62 2.01 1.90 -5.89
CA PRO A 62 1.82 0.55 -5.38
C PRO A 62 0.51 0.32 -4.60
N ALA A 63 -0.02 1.36 -3.95
CA ALA A 63 -1.27 1.31 -3.18
C ALA A 63 -2.52 1.54 -4.04
N MET A 64 -2.37 1.70 -5.36
CA MET A 64 -3.52 1.88 -6.25
C MET A 64 -4.44 0.66 -6.23
N PRO A 65 -5.76 0.83 -6.06
CA PRO A 65 -6.68 -0.30 -6.07
C PRO A 65 -6.62 -1.06 -7.40
N GLU A 66 -6.59 -2.40 -7.31
CA GLU A 66 -6.32 -3.28 -8.46
C GLU A 66 -7.35 -3.19 -9.59
N ASP A 67 -8.58 -2.79 -9.27
CA ASP A 67 -9.68 -2.66 -10.23
C ASP A 67 -9.60 -1.38 -11.07
N ILE A 68 -8.80 -0.39 -10.67
CA ILE A 68 -8.72 0.91 -11.32
C ILE A 68 -7.99 0.84 -12.65
N LEU A 69 -6.80 0.24 -12.71
CA LEU A 69 -6.03 0.13 -13.96
C LEU A 69 -6.83 -0.58 -15.07
N PRO A 70 -7.50 -1.72 -14.83
CA PRO A 70 -8.39 -2.34 -15.81
C PRO A 70 -9.53 -1.43 -16.29
N ARG A 71 -10.10 -0.60 -15.41
CA ARG A 71 -11.17 0.35 -15.75
C ARG A 71 -10.69 1.48 -16.67
N LEU A 72 -9.41 1.85 -16.58
CA LEU A 72 -8.80 2.82 -17.49
C LEU A 72 -8.55 2.25 -18.89
N GLY A 73 -8.48 0.92 -19.04
CA GLY A 73 -8.46 0.24 -20.34
C GLY A 73 -7.35 0.72 -21.27
N ASP A 74 -7.70 0.97 -22.53
CA ASP A 74 -6.79 1.50 -23.56
C ASP A 74 -6.70 3.04 -23.54
N ALA A 75 -6.86 3.67 -22.36
CA ALA A 75 -6.72 5.12 -22.22
C ALA A 75 -5.39 5.59 -22.84
N PRO A 76 -5.42 6.69 -23.62
CA PRO A 76 -4.22 7.17 -24.29
C PRO A 76 -3.19 7.61 -23.26
N HIS A 77 -1.93 7.51 -23.66
CA HIS A 77 -0.83 8.07 -22.90
C HIS A 77 -1.06 9.58 -22.64
N PRO A 78 -0.83 10.08 -21.42
CA PRO A 78 -1.17 11.45 -21.08
C PRO A 78 -0.31 12.44 -21.88
N GLU A 79 -0.96 13.49 -22.37
CA GLU A 79 -0.27 14.56 -23.09
C GLU A 79 0.63 15.38 -22.14
N ALA A 80 1.72 15.94 -22.66
CA ALA A 80 2.64 16.76 -21.88
C ALA A 80 1.97 17.97 -21.18
N ALA A 81 0.90 18.50 -21.79
CA ALA A 81 0.09 19.56 -21.20
C ALA A 81 -0.62 19.09 -19.92
N LEU A 82 -1.22 17.90 -19.93
CA LEU A 82 -1.90 17.32 -18.78
C LEU A 82 -0.90 16.99 -17.65
N LEU A 83 0.28 16.47 -17.98
CA LEU A 83 1.35 16.24 -17.01
C LEU A 83 1.79 17.55 -16.33
N ALA A 84 1.92 18.63 -17.10
CA ALA A 84 2.23 19.95 -16.56
C ALA A 84 1.10 20.52 -15.69
N GLU A 85 -0.16 20.29 -16.07
CA GLU A 85 -1.34 20.66 -15.27
C GLU A 85 -1.38 19.91 -13.93
N ALA A 86 -1.20 18.60 -13.94
CA ALA A 86 -1.17 17.76 -12.74
C ALA A 86 -0.10 18.22 -11.74
N ARG A 87 1.13 18.44 -12.20
CA ARG A 87 2.22 18.92 -11.33
C ARG A 87 1.95 20.31 -10.74
N ARG A 88 1.34 21.21 -11.52
CA ARG A 88 0.93 22.53 -11.01
C ARG A 88 -0.19 22.42 -9.98
N ALA A 89 -1.16 21.54 -10.20
CA ALA A 89 -2.24 21.29 -9.25
C ALA A 89 -1.67 20.80 -7.92
N ILE A 90 -0.80 19.78 -7.91
CA ILE A 90 -0.16 19.29 -6.69
C ILE A 90 0.61 20.40 -5.97
N ALA A 91 1.43 21.16 -6.69
CA ALA A 91 2.18 22.26 -6.10
C ALA A 91 1.28 23.34 -5.49
N HIS A 92 0.12 23.60 -6.08
CA HIS A 92 -0.86 24.54 -5.55
C HIS A 92 -1.53 24.00 -4.28
N LEU A 93 -2.08 22.78 -4.35
CA LEU A 93 -2.80 22.14 -3.25
C LEU A 93 -1.90 21.97 -2.03
N ARG A 94 -0.67 21.48 -2.24
CA ARG A 94 0.38 21.38 -1.22
C ARG A 94 0.58 22.66 -0.42
N ALA A 95 0.41 23.82 -1.06
CA ALA A 95 0.70 25.11 -0.46
C ALA A 95 -0.53 25.88 0.03
N ARG A 96 -1.74 25.56 -0.45
CA ARG A 96 -2.91 26.44 -0.31
C ARG A 96 -4.25 25.75 -0.08
N SER A 97 -4.31 24.42 0.05
CA SER A 97 -5.56 23.72 0.35
C SER A 97 -5.77 23.55 1.86
N GLU A 98 -7.03 23.45 2.26
CA GLU A 98 -7.45 23.02 3.60
C GLU A 98 -6.87 21.64 3.92
N LEU A 99 -6.75 20.75 2.94
CA LEU A 99 -6.07 19.46 3.12
C LEU A 99 -4.61 19.63 3.57
N ALA A 100 -3.89 20.64 3.06
CA ALA A 100 -2.54 20.94 3.51
C ALA A 100 -2.52 21.44 4.96
N GLU A 101 -3.49 22.26 5.35
CA GLU A 101 -3.64 22.72 6.73
C GLU A 101 -3.95 21.55 7.68
N LEU A 102 -4.81 20.62 7.27
CA LEU A 102 -5.14 19.42 8.02
C LEU A 102 -3.93 18.52 8.28
N TRP A 103 -3.03 18.36 7.29
CA TRP A 103 -1.81 17.57 7.45
C TRP A 103 -0.71 18.31 8.20
N ALA A 104 -0.65 19.65 8.13
CA ALA A 104 0.26 20.45 8.94
C ALA A 104 0.03 20.26 10.46
N ASP A 105 -1.22 19.96 10.86
CA ASP A 105 -1.60 19.62 12.24
C ASP A 105 -1.44 18.11 12.58
N GLY A 106 -1.00 17.29 11.61
CA GLY A 106 -0.87 15.83 11.69
C GLY A 106 0.53 15.31 11.31
N ASP A 107 0.59 14.20 10.56
CA ASP A 107 1.85 13.71 9.98
C ASP A 107 2.17 14.41 8.66
N ASP A 108 2.58 15.68 8.77
CA ASP A 108 2.97 16.48 7.61
C ASP A 108 4.13 15.80 6.85
N ALA A 109 5.10 15.21 7.56
CA ALA A 109 6.29 14.64 6.90
C ALA A 109 5.94 13.48 5.95
N GLY A 110 5.07 12.56 6.37
CA GLY A 110 4.61 11.46 5.52
C GLY A 110 3.82 11.96 4.31
N TRP A 111 2.88 12.88 4.51
CA TRP A 111 2.08 13.44 3.43
C TRP A 111 2.91 14.23 2.40
N GLN A 112 3.87 15.03 2.87
CA GLN A 112 4.80 15.76 2.01
C GLN A 112 5.64 14.79 1.16
N ALA A 113 6.09 13.69 1.76
CA ALA A 113 6.84 12.64 1.05
C ALA A 113 5.98 11.93 -0.01
N ALA A 114 4.70 11.67 0.27
CA ALA A 114 3.77 11.11 -0.70
C ALA A 114 3.55 12.05 -1.90
N LEU A 115 3.41 13.35 -1.68
CA LEU A 115 3.30 14.33 -2.76
C LEU A 115 4.59 14.47 -3.58
N ASP A 116 5.76 14.39 -2.92
CA ASP A 116 7.05 14.40 -3.61
C ASP A 116 7.23 13.15 -4.51
N ASP A 117 6.78 11.99 -4.03
CA ASP A 117 6.75 10.77 -4.84
C ASP A 117 5.84 10.92 -6.07
N LEU A 118 4.62 11.39 -5.87
CA LEU A 118 3.68 11.61 -6.97
C LEU A 118 4.22 12.61 -8.00
N LEU A 119 4.85 13.70 -7.56
CA LEU A 119 5.52 14.65 -8.45
C LEU A 119 6.63 14.00 -9.28
N ALA A 120 7.43 13.11 -8.68
CA ALA A 120 8.46 12.36 -9.39
C ALA A 120 7.85 11.37 -10.40
N ARG A 121 6.76 10.68 -10.04
CA ARG A 121 6.04 9.78 -10.96
C ARG A 121 5.43 10.54 -12.14
N LEU A 122 5.01 11.80 -11.97
CA LEU A 122 4.48 12.67 -13.02
C LEU A 122 5.54 13.34 -13.91
N ASP A 123 6.83 13.18 -13.63
CA ASP A 123 7.90 13.73 -14.47
C ASP A 123 8.36 12.73 -15.52
N PRO A 124 7.95 12.85 -16.81
CA PRO A 124 8.29 11.87 -17.84
C PRO A 124 9.80 11.76 -18.09
N ASP A 125 10.57 12.81 -17.76
CA ASP A 125 12.03 12.85 -17.98
C ASP A 125 12.81 12.38 -16.74
N ALA A 126 12.17 12.30 -15.56
CA ALA A 126 12.80 11.78 -14.37
C ALA A 126 13.01 10.25 -14.49
N PRO A 127 14.17 9.73 -14.01
CA PRO A 127 14.37 8.30 -13.88
C PRO A 127 13.30 7.75 -12.93
N TYR A 128 12.55 6.76 -13.41
CA TYR A 128 11.54 6.07 -12.63
C TYR A 128 11.95 4.61 -12.47
N GLU A 129 12.21 4.23 -11.23
CA GLU A 129 12.26 2.84 -10.83
C GLU A 129 10.87 2.49 -10.30
N PRO A 130 10.15 1.52 -10.91
CA PRO A 130 8.88 1.08 -10.39
C PRO A 130 9.08 0.68 -8.94
N LYS A 131 8.51 1.46 -8.01
CA LYS A 131 8.32 0.97 -6.66
C LYS A 131 7.46 -0.26 -6.83
N GLY A 132 8.01 -1.42 -6.47
CA GLY A 132 7.34 -2.69 -6.66
C GLY A 132 5.91 -2.51 -6.17
N THR A 133 4.94 -2.80 -7.02
CA THR A 133 3.60 -3.01 -6.53
C THR A 133 3.79 -4.05 -5.43
N SER A 134 3.48 -3.70 -4.19
CA SER A 134 3.02 -4.74 -3.27
C SER A 134 1.63 -5.13 -3.79
N ALA A 135 1.60 -5.66 -5.02
CA ALA A 135 0.60 -6.61 -5.41
C ALA A 135 0.84 -7.74 -4.42
N ALA A 136 0.07 -7.73 -3.33
CA ALA A 136 -0.38 -9.00 -2.82
C ALA A 136 -0.87 -9.73 -4.07
N PRO A 137 -0.27 -10.88 -4.46
CA PRO A 137 -0.79 -11.57 -5.62
C PRO A 137 -2.27 -11.82 -5.37
N ALA A 138 -3.08 -11.75 -6.42
CA ALA A 138 -4.55 -11.85 -6.42
C ALA A 138 -5.08 -13.23 -5.93
N GLY A 139 -4.67 -13.61 -4.73
CA GLY A 139 -5.12 -14.70 -3.90
C GLY A 139 -5.44 -14.10 -2.54
N VAL A 140 -6.51 -14.58 -1.93
CA VAL A 140 -6.94 -14.14 -0.60
C VAL A 140 -5.73 -14.14 0.34
N ILE A 141 -5.36 -12.98 0.90
CA ILE A 141 -4.36 -12.90 1.96
C ILE A 141 -4.89 -13.75 3.11
N LEU A 142 -4.29 -14.92 3.33
CA LEU A 142 -4.66 -15.80 4.43
C LEU A 142 -4.25 -15.16 5.76
N ALA A 143 -3.05 -14.59 5.79
CA ALA A 143 -2.43 -14.06 6.99
C ALA A 143 -1.31 -13.05 6.68
N HIS A 144 -0.82 -12.37 7.71
CA HIS A 144 0.39 -11.56 7.65
C HIS A 144 1.57 -12.35 8.23
N CYS A 145 2.74 -12.17 7.62
CA CYS A 145 3.97 -12.82 8.07
C CYS A 145 4.43 -12.27 9.41
N PHE A 146 4.58 -13.13 10.41
CA PHE A 146 5.03 -12.70 11.75
C PHE A 146 6.45 -12.09 11.75
N ALA A 147 7.25 -12.34 10.71
CA ALA A 147 8.63 -11.91 10.62
C ALA A 147 8.83 -10.59 9.86
N CYS A 148 8.13 -10.38 8.75
CA CYS A 148 8.27 -9.19 7.90
C CYS A 148 6.99 -8.33 7.81
N GLU A 149 5.91 -8.77 8.44
CA GLU A 149 4.60 -8.11 8.49
C GLU A 149 3.90 -7.94 7.13
N GLN A 150 4.47 -8.50 6.06
CA GLN A 150 3.86 -8.50 4.74
C GLN A 150 2.76 -9.57 4.60
N GLY A 151 1.78 -9.32 3.74
CA GLY A 151 0.72 -10.27 3.41
C GLY A 151 1.26 -11.59 2.83
N ILE A 152 0.59 -12.69 3.16
CA ILE A 152 0.91 -14.03 2.68
C ILE A 152 -0.31 -14.64 1.96
N PRO A 153 -0.14 -15.10 0.71
CA PRO A 153 -1.12 -15.94 0.03
C PRO A 153 -1.33 -17.28 0.76
N GLU A 154 -2.53 -17.86 0.67
CA GLU A 154 -2.87 -19.13 1.33
C GLU A 154 -1.92 -20.29 0.96
N ASP A 155 -1.48 -20.37 -0.29
CA ASP A 155 -0.60 -21.43 -0.80
C ASP A 155 0.89 -21.24 -0.47
N GLU A 156 1.26 -20.07 0.05
CA GLU A 156 2.62 -19.73 0.45
C GLU A 156 2.83 -19.65 1.97
N ALA A 157 1.74 -19.77 2.74
CA ALA A 157 1.76 -19.66 4.19
C ALA A 157 2.33 -20.91 4.87
N VAL A 158 3.42 -20.72 5.61
CA VAL A 158 3.90 -21.68 6.60
C VAL A 158 3.22 -21.39 7.93
N THR A 159 2.53 -22.38 8.49
CA THR A 159 1.97 -22.31 9.84
C THR A 159 3.03 -22.67 10.88
N LEU A 160 3.24 -21.80 11.85
CA LEU A 160 4.07 -22.01 13.03
C LEU A 160 3.14 -22.15 14.25
N GLU A 161 3.04 -23.38 14.75
CA GLU A 161 2.14 -23.71 15.85
C GLU A 161 2.92 -23.93 17.15
N HIS A 162 2.38 -23.40 18.24
CA HIS A 162 2.86 -23.67 19.59
C HIS A 162 1.67 -23.98 20.48
N VAL A 163 1.77 -25.07 21.26
CA VAL A 163 0.75 -25.48 22.22
C VAL A 163 1.12 -24.92 23.59
N ILE A 164 0.24 -24.12 24.13
CA ILE A 164 0.32 -23.60 25.49
C ILE A 164 -0.46 -24.58 26.39
N ASP A 165 0.26 -25.27 27.28
CA ASP A 165 -0.31 -26.12 28.34
C ASP A 165 0.38 -25.82 29.68
N ASP A 166 -0.23 -24.96 30.48
CA ASP A 166 0.27 -24.59 31.82
C ASP A 166 -0.45 -25.36 32.96
N GLY A 167 -1.23 -26.39 32.62
CA GLY A 167 -2.07 -27.14 33.55
C GLY A 167 -3.38 -26.45 33.96
N ILE A 168 -3.61 -25.20 33.51
CA ILE A 168 -4.85 -24.44 33.70
C ILE A 168 -5.49 -24.09 32.35
N ILE A 169 -4.67 -23.73 31.37
CA ILE A 169 -5.04 -23.33 30.02
C ILE A 169 -4.41 -24.33 29.05
N TYR A 170 -5.23 -24.88 28.16
CA TYR A 170 -4.80 -25.64 26.99
C TYR A 170 -5.23 -24.88 25.74
N ALA A 171 -4.28 -24.30 25.01
CA ALA A 171 -4.56 -23.51 23.82
C ALA A 171 -3.47 -23.73 22.76
N THR A 172 -3.85 -23.76 21.49
CA THR A 172 -2.90 -23.73 20.38
C THR A 172 -2.84 -22.32 19.82
N MET A 173 -1.65 -21.74 19.77
CA MET A 173 -1.38 -20.50 19.08
C MET A 173 -0.71 -20.81 17.74
N ALA A 174 -1.27 -20.27 16.67
CA ALA A 174 -0.73 -20.40 15.32
C ALA A 174 -0.43 -19.00 14.77
N LEU A 175 0.79 -18.82 14.25
CA LEU A 175 1.16 -17.66 13.44
C LEU A 175 1.63 -18.14 12.07
N TYR A 176 1.64 -17.23 11.10
CA TYR A 176 1.99 -17.54 9.72
C TYR A 176 3.27 -16.83 9.32
N ALA A 177 4.06 -17.44 8.44
CA ALA A 177 5.25 -16.83 7.86
C ALA A 177 5.48 -17.26 6.42
N HIS A 178 6.19 -16.43 5.66
CA HIS A 178 6.83 -16.88 4.42
C HIS A 178 7.93 -17.89 4.75
N ARG A 179 8.07 -18.92 3.92
CA ARG A 179 9.13 -19.92 4.05
C ARG A 179 10.53 -19.28 4.14
N ALA A 180 10.81 -18.32 3.26
CA ALA A 180 12.11 -17.63 3.24
C ALA A 180 12.38 -16.84 4.54
N CYS A 181 11.36 -16.24 5.15
CA CYS A 181 11.51 -15.51 6.41
C CYS A 181 11.81 -16.43 7.59
N VAL A 182 11.31 -17.68 7.58
CA VAL A 182 11.68 -18.69 8.58
C VAL A 182 13.14 -19.09 8.42
N GLU A 183 13.59 -19.29 7.17
CA GLU A 183 14.97 -19.67 6.86
C GLU A 183 15.99 -18.58 7.24
N ASP A 184 15.63 -17.31 7.07
CA ASP A 184 16.47 -16.17 7.46
C ASP A 184 16.50 -15.92 8.97
N ARG A 185 15.36 -16.14 9.66
CA ARG A 185 15.20 -15.80 11.08
C ARG A 185 15.70 -16.88 12.03
N PHE A 186 15.67 -18.15 11.64
CA PHE A 186 15.97 -19.27 12.52
C PHE A 186 17.14 -20.10 12.02
N ASP A 187 17.83 -20.77 12.93
CA ASP A 187 18.92 -21.67 12.59
C ASP A 187 18.36 -22.99 12.01
N PRO A 188 19.03 -23.59 11.00
CA PRO A 188 18.64 -24.89 10.43
C PRO A 188 18.83 -26.03 11.45
N PRO A 189 18.12 -27.17 11.27
CA PRO A 189 17.28 -27.51 10.12
C PRO A 189 15.87 -26.93 10.21
N HIS A 190 15.40 -26.32 9.12
CA HIS A 190 14.11 -25.61 9.09
C HIS A 190 12.90 -26.51 8.81
N TRP A 191 13.07 -27.50 7.93
CA TRP A 191 11.95 -28.24 7.34
C TRP A 191 12.08 -29.76 7.49
N ASN A 192 10.96 -30.42 7.77
CA ASN A 192 10.80 -31.86 7.64
C ASN A 192 10.65 -32.27 6.16
N ALA A 193 10.71 -33.58 5.89
CA ALA A 193 10.57 -34.10 4.53
C ALA A 193 9.21 -33.82 3.88
N ASP A 194 8.17 -33.60 4.70
CA ASP A 194 6.82 -33.23 4.26
C ASP A 194 6.62 -31.71 4.08
N GLY A 195 7.66 -30.91 4.34
CA GLY A 195 7.63 -29.45 4.22
C GLY A 195 7.14 -28.71 5.46
N THR A 196 6.77 -29.40 6.54
CA THR A 196 6.41 -28.75 7.81
C THR A 196 7.64 -28.24 8.57
N PRO A 197 7.51 -27.22 9.43
CA PRO A 197 8.60 -26.77 10.31
C PRO A 197 9.11 -27.89 11.22
N THR A 198 10.42 -27.97 11.45
CA THR A 198 10.97 -28.90 12.44
C THR A 198 10.63 -28.48 13.87
N GLU A 199 10.71 -29.41 14.83
CA GLU A 199 10.61 -29.09 16.26
C GLU A 199 11.64 -28.04 16.69
N SER A 200 12.84 -28.05 16.09
CA SER A 200 13.87 -27.05 16.37
C SER A 200 13.44 -25.65 15.93
N THR A 201 12.80 -25.53 14.77
CA THR A 201 12.25 -24.26 14.30
C THR A 201 11.09 -23.79 15.16
N LEU A 202 10.17 -24.68 15.54
CA LEU A 202 9.05 -24.34 16.42
C LEU A 202 9.52 -23.91 17.82
N ALA A 203 10.58 -24.52 18.35
CA ALA A 203 11.18 -24.11 19.63
C ALA A 203 11.85 -22.72 19.54
N GLN A 204 12.52 -22.40 18.43
CA GLN A 204 13.07 -21.06 18.19
C GLN A 204 11.96 -20.02 18.01
N PHE A 205 10.88 -20.39 17.33
CA PHE A 205 9.68 -19.58 17.19
C PHE A 205 9.06 -19.24 18.56
N ALA A 206 8.80 -20.25 19.41
CA ALA A 206 8.24 -20.09 20.74
C ALA A 206 9.03 -19.07 21.59
N ARG A 207 10.37 -19.16 21.56
CA ARG A 207 11.27 -18.17 22.20
C ARG A 207 11.11 -16.77 21.60
N ALA A 208 11.02 -16.67 20.27
CA ALA A 208 10.92 -15.39 19.57
C ALA A 208 9.63 -14.62 19.92
N ILE A 209 8.57 -15.32 20.31
CA ILE A 209 7.28 -14.72 20.70
C ILE A 209 7.07 -14.68 22.22
N GLY A 210 8.07 -15.09 23.01
CA GLY A 210 8.06 -14.98 24.46
C GLY A 210 7.15 -15.97 25.20
N VAL A 211 6.76 -17.08 24.56
CA VAL A 211 6.10 -18.22 25.21
C VAL A 211 7.07 -19.38 25.21
N GLU A 212 7.83 -19.53 26.30
CA GLU A 212 8.66 -20.71 26.51
C GLU A 212 7.83 -21.79 27.23
N ASP A 213 7.98 -23.04 26.81
CA ASP A 213 7.58 -24.18 27.63
C ASP A 213 8.45 -24.16 28.90
N GLY A 214 7.80 -24.05 30.07
CA GLY A 214 8.45 -24.13 31.37
C GLY A 214 8.97 -25.53 31.71
#